data_AF-A0A7W0RV55-F1
#
_entry.id   AF-A0A7W0RV55-F1
#
_cell.length_a   1.000
_cell.length_b   1.000
_cell.length_c   1.000
_cell.angle_alpha   90.00
_cell.angle_beta   90.00
_cell.angle_gamma   90.00
#
_symmetry.space_group_name_H-M   'P 1'
#
loop_
_entity.id
_entity.type
_entity.pdbx_description
1 polymer ?
#
loop_
_entity_poly.entity_id
_entity_poly.type
_entity_poly.pdbx_seq_one_letter_code
_entity_poly.pdbx_strand_id
1 'polypeptide(L)' 'MKTLFPTALVLAASLAAAVSASAQTLGDRVASGQLSPAAFAQLIADTGLSADEARGLTLSDIALIRTDSN' A
#
# COMPACT_ATOMS: atom_id res chain seq x y z
N MET A 1 -14.97 43.73 26.34
CA MET A 1 -15.27 42.66 25.37
C MET A 1 -14.01 42.40 24.54
N LYS A 2 -13.31 41.28 24.76
CA LYS A 2 -12.12 40.91 23.98
C LYS A 2 -12.22 39.41 23.66
N THR A 3 -12.38 39.11 22.39
CA THR A 3 -12.57 37.80 21.76
C THR A 3 -11.24 37.05 21.67
N LEU A 4 -11.16 35.84 22.23
CA LEU A 4 -9.98 34.96 22.10
C LEU A 4 -10.39 33.49 22.12
N PHE A 5 -10.84 32.95 20.98
CA PHE A 5 -10.79 31.51 20.69
C PHE A 5 -10.81 31.33 19.16
N PRO A 6 -9.67 30.93 18.54
CA PRO A 6 -9.77 29.93 17.48
C PRO A 6 -8.47 29.12 17.31
N THR A 7 -8.27 28.03 18.08
CA THR A 7 -7.12 27.14 17.82
C THR A 7 -7.39 25.68 18.24
N ALA A 8 -8.54 25.11 17.89
CA ALA A 8 -8.84 23.72 18.22
C ALA A 8 -9.45 22.93 17.05
N LEU A 9 -9.14 23.28 15.79
CA LEU A 9 -9.77 22.64 14.62
C LEU A 9 -8.80 22.38 13.47
N VAL A 10 -7.59 21.82 13.67
CA VAL A 10 -6.80 21.28 12.54
C VAL A 10 -5.87 20.13 12.95
N LEU A 11 -6.36 19.08 13.63
CA LEU A 11 -5.51 17.91 13.94
C LEU A 11 -6.18 16.54 13.74
N ALA A 12 -7.12 16.43 12.80
CA ALA A 12 -7.79 15.15 12.50
C ALA A 12 -7.74 14.71 11.03
N ALA A 13 -7.24 15.55 10.10
CA ALA A 13 -7.28 15.26 8.67
C ALA A 13 -6.07 14.46 8.14
N SER A 14 -4.97 14.36 8.89
CA SER A 14 -3.74 13.72 8.42
C SER A 14 -3.69 12.21 8.64
N LEU A 15 -4.59 11.63 9.45
CA LEU A 15 -4.56 10.19 9.76
C LEU A 15 -5.31 9.33 8.71
N ALA A 16 -6.19 9.93 7.91
CA ALA A 16 -6.97 9.21 6.89
C ALA A 16 -6.17 8.89 5.61
N ALA A 17 -5.13 9.67 5.29
CA ALA A 17 -4.29 9.44 4.12
C ALA A 17 -3.28 8.29 4.32
N ALA A 18 -2.92 7.99 5.57
CA ALA A 18 -1.93 6.96 5.89
C ALA A 18 -2.50 5.52 5.83
N VAL A 19 -3.80 5.35 6.10
CA VAL A 19 -4.46 4.02 6.10
C VAL A 19 -4.64 3.47 4.68
N SER A 20 -4.73 4.33 3.66
CA SER A 20 -4.91 3.90 2.27
C SER A 20 -3.64 3.29 1.65
N ALA A 21 -2.45 3.70 2.11
CA ALA A 21 -1.18 3.27 1.54
C ALA A 21 -0.85 1.78 1.79
N SER A 22 -1.42 1.19 2.85
CA SER A 22 -1.26 -0.22 3.21
C SER A 22 -2.29 -1.16 2.57
N ALA A 23 -3.37 -0.62 2.00
CA ALA A 23 -4.39 -1.38 1.27
C ALA A 23 -4.15 -1.39 -0.25
N GLN A 24 -3.16 -0.63 -0.72
CA GLN A 24 -2.88 -0.49 -2.14
C GLN A 24 -2.33 -1.80 -2.71
N THR A 25 -3.01 -2.30 -3.73
CA THR A 25 -2.61 -3.55 -4.40
C THR A 25 -1.28 -3.38 -5.13
N LEU A 26 -0.62 -4.47 -5.43
CA LEU A 26 0.57 -4.46 -6.27
C LEU A 26 0.27 -3.91 -7.67
N GLY A 27 -0.92 -4.19 -8.21
CA GLY A 27 -1.37 -3.62 -9.49
C GLY A 27 -1.41 -2.10 -9.44
N ASP A 28 -2.01 -1.53 -8.39
CA ASP A 28 -2.05 -0.09 -8.17
C ASP A 28 -0.66 0.50 -7.96
N ARG A 29 0.26 -0.22 -7.32
CA ARG A 29 1.65 0.25 -7.11
C ARG A 29 2.47 0.24 -8.39
N VAL A 30 2.28 -0.76 -9.25
CA VAL A 30 2.88 -0.79 -10.60
C VAL A 30 2.30 0.35 -11.45
N ALA A 31 0.98 0.54 -11.42
CA ALA A 31 0.32 1.61 -12.16
C ALA A 31 0.71 3.02 -11.68
N SER A 32 0.91 3.19 -10.36
CA SER A 32 1.38 4.44 -9.76
C SER A 32 2.89 4.69 -9.91
N GLY A 33 3.63 3.74 -10.50
CA GLY A 33 5.09 3.80 -10.61
C GLY A 33 5.85 3.63 -9.28
N GLN A 34 5.15 3.29 -8.19
CA GLN A 34 5.77 3.00 -6.89
C GLN A 34 6.48 1.65 -6.87
N LEU A 35 6.09 0.74 -7.76
CA LEU A 35 6.74 -0.56 -7.96
C LEU A 35 7.17 -0.70 -9.42
N SER A 36 8.46 -0.96 -9.65
CA SER A 36 8.95 -1.22 -11.00
C SER A 36 8.42 -2.57 -11.51
N PRO A 37 8.05 -2.69 -12.80
CA PRO A 37 7.61 -3.96 -13.37
C PRO A 37 8.63 -5.08 -13.24
N ALA A 38 9.94 -4.77 -13.19
CA ALA A 38 10.98 -5.75 -12.94
C ALA A 38 10.93 -6.30 -11.50
N ALA A 39 10.70 -5.44 -10.51
CA ALA A 39 10.54 -5.84 -9.10
C ALA A 39 9.26 -6.65 -8.91
N PHE A 40 8.18 -6.28 -9.60
CA PHE A 40 6.94 -7.07 -9.64
C PHE A 40 7.19 -8.48 -10.21
N ALA A 41 7.90 -8.57 -11.35
CA ALA A 41 8.26 -9.85 -11.97
C ALA A 41 9.10 -10.76 -11.06
N GLN A 42 10.02 -10.18 -10.28
CA GLN A 42 10.79 -10.92 -9.28
C GLN A 42 9.93 -11.38 -8.10
N LEU A 43 8.99 -10.54 -7.63
CA LEU A 43 8.06 -10.92 -6.56
C LEU A 43 7.22 -12.13 -6.95
N ILE A 44 6.64 -12.12 -8.15
CA ILE A 44 5.77 -13.20 -8.62
C ILE A 44 6.55 -14.48 -8.94
N ALA A 45 7.78 -14.37 -9.43
CA ALA A 45 8.63 -15.52 -9.70
C ALA A 45 9.03 -16.25 -8.42
N ASP A 46 9.21 -15.50 -7.33
CA ASP A 46 9.57 -16.01 -6.02
C ASP A 46 8.39 -16.69 -5.29
N THR A 47 7.17 -16.18 -5.47
CA THR A 47 5.96 -16.79 -4.89
C THR A 47 5.27 -17.83 -5.78
N GLY A 48 5.71 -17.97 -7.04
CA GLY A 48 5.05 -18.85 -8.02
C GLY A 48 3.67 -18.37 -8.48
N LEU A 49 3.30 -17.11 -8.18
CA LEU A 49 2.02 -16.54 -8.57
C LEU A 49 2.02 -16.07 -10.02
N SER A 50 0.83 -16.08 -10.63
CA SER A 50 0.62 -15.41 -11.92
C SER A 50 0.53 -13.90 -11.74
N ALA A 51 0.88 -13.14 -12.78
CA ALA A 51 0.83 -11.67 -12.75
C ALA A 51 -0.59 -11.13 -12.44
N ASP A 52 -1.63 -11.77 -12.95
CA ASP A 52 -3.02 -11.37 -12.68
C ASP A 52 -3.45 -11.63 -11.23
N GLU A 53 -3.06 -12.76 -10.64
CA GLU A 53 -3.28 -13.03 -9.21
C GLU A 53 -2.54 -12.01 -8.35
N ALA A 54 -1.25 -11.82 -8.61
CA ALA A 54 -0.42 -10.91 -7.83
C ALA A 54 -0.88 -9.45 -7.91
N ARG A 55 -1.51 -9.02 -9.01
CA ARG A 55 -2.06 -7.65 -9.13
C ARG A 55 -3.18 -7.37 -8.15
N GLY A 56 -3.97 -8.37 -7.78
CA GLY A 56 -5.05 -8.24 -6.80
C GLY A 56 -4.58 -8.31 -5.34
N LEU A 57 -3.32 -8.70 -5.11
CA LEU A 57 -2.76 -8.87 -3.78
C LEU A 57 -2.02 -7.61 -3.31
N THR A 58 -1.99 -7.42 -1.99
CA THR A 58 -1.14 -6.41 -1.38
C THR A 58 0.27 -6.95 -1.17
N LEU A 59 1.22 -6.05 -0.88
CA LEU A 59 2.57 -6.44 -0.47
C LEU A 59 2.57 -7.33 0.79
N SER A 60 1.63 -7.10 1.70
CA SER A 60 1.47 -7.89 2.93
C SER A 60 1.05 -9.32 2.61
N ASP A 61 0.11 -9.50 1.69
CA ASP A 61 -0.35 -10.83 1.26
C ASP A 61 0.77 -11.60 0.57
N ILE A 62 1.53 -10.95 -0.31
CA ILE A 62 2.68 -11.59 -0.96
C ILE A 62 3.78 -11.93 0.04
N ALA A 63 4.03 -11.09 1.03
CA ALA A 63 5.02 -11.38 2.07
C ALA A 63 4.62 -12.61 2.91
N LEU A 64 3.33 -12.79 3.18
CA LEU A 64 2.81 -13.99 3.85
C LEU A 64 3.00 -15.24 2.99
N ILE A 65 2.65 -15.19 1.70
CA ILE A 65 2.81 -16.32 0.76
C ILE A 65 4.27 -16.73 0.63
N ARG A 66 5.18 -15.75 0.50
CA ARG A 66 6.63 -15.98 0.45
C ARG A 66 7.13 -16.66 1.72
N THR A 67 6.68 -16.20 2.88
CA THR A 67 7.13 -16.73 4.17
C THR A 67 6.68 -18.17 4.40
N ASP A 68 5.49 -18.54 3.91
CA ASP A 68 4.97 -19.92 3.96
C ASP A 68 5.71 -20.87 3.00
N SER A 69 6.24 -20.35 1.89
CA SER A 69 6.91 -21.14 0.85
C SER A 69 8.37 -21.51 1.15
N ASN A 70 8.90 -21.15 2.32
CA ASN A 70 10.31 -21.35 2.71
C ASN A 70 10.46 -22.18 3.99
#